data_AF-A0A7Y6PLC1-F1
#
_entry.id   AF-A0A7Y6PLC1-F1
#
_cell.length_a   1.000
_cell.length_b   1.000
_cell.length_c   1.000
_cell.angle_alpha   90.00
_cell.angle_beta   90.00
_cell.angle_gamma   90.00
#
_symmetry.space_group_name_H-M   'P 1'
#
loop_
_entity.id
_entity.type
_entity.pdbx_description
1 polymer ?
#
loop_
_entity_poly.entity_id
_entity_poly.type
_entity_poly.pdbx_seq_one_letter_code
_entity_poly.pdbx_strand_id
1 'polypeptide(L)'
;SAELRVRWLLAPHRRATARLLANPTTPGTGTVTAEDTADDATPPLPRAVAAHLELSSVRAPTVASFAEAVAAWDAALLDGDTQTWLARRALELDAPEGAVDRAIRDVAQAVTDELAKLADASALGAPASRGPVGDALARRLRHGRLDALESGFSRWENRRHTGSVRAPIDEWREWVALRAAYDAAVSAGGLELRRLAFPHAYSKGTSMAVWLWNSRNEYALSHAISKWLLDEALAVGDAEAIELCTRNCRLSVPTRMGDVKTTL
;
A
#
# COMPACT_ATOMS: atom_id res chain seq x y z
N SER A 1 -27.68 18.02 -10.36
CA SER A 1 -28.09 19.45 -10.34
C SER A 1 -28.68 19.89 -8.99
N ALA A 2 -29.61 19.14 -8.36
CA ALA A 2 -30.13 19.49 -7.01
C ALA A 2 -29.21 19.05 -5.85
N GLU A 3 -28.62 17.86 -5.94
CA GLU A 3 -27.81 17.27 -4.86
C GLU A 3 -26.50 18.04 -4.57
N LEU A 4 -25.85 18.56 -5.61
CA LEU A 4 -24.67 19.43 -5.51
C LEU A 4 -24.96 20.74 -4.77
N ARG A 5 -26.16 21.30 -4.91
CA ARG A 5 -26.58 22.52 -4.20
C ARG A 5 -26.83 22.25 -2.71
N VAL A 6 -27.36 21.07 -2.39
CA VAL A 6 -27.56 20.63 -0.99
C VAL A 6 -26.21 20.42 -0.30
N ARG A 7 -25.24 19.79 -0.97
CA ARG A 7 -23.88 19.61 -0.43
C ARG A 7 -23.14 20.94 -0.26
N TRP A 8 -23.36 21.92 -1.14
CA TRP A 8 -22.80 23.27 -0.98
C TRP A 8 -23.37 24.03 0.23
N LEU A 9 -24.67 23.89 0.52
CA LEU A 9 -25.30 24.56 1.67
C LEU A 9 -24.70 24.12 3.02
N LEU A 10 -24.19 22.90 3.08
CA LEU A 10 -23.59 22.29 4.28
C LEU A 10 -22.08 22.57 4.42
N ALA A 11 -21.45 23.21 3.43
CA ALA A 11 -20.00 23.45 3.45
C ALA A 11 -19.62 24.64 4.37
N PRO A 12 -18.56 24.51 5.20
CA PRO A 12 -18.15 25.54 6.16
C PRO A 12 -17.67 26.86 5.51
N HIS A 13 -17.33 26.85 4.22
CA HIS A 13 -16.89 28.03 3.45
C HIS A 13 -17.86 28.45 2.33
N ARG A 14 -19.17 28.16 2.46
CA ARG A 14 -20.18 28.45 1.42
C ARG A 14 -20.14 29.88 0.86
N ARG A 15 -19.84 30.89 1.70
CA ARG A 15 -19.77 32.29 1.24
C ARG A 15 -18.63 32.57 0.25
N ALA A 16 -17.50 31.84 0.36
CA ALA A 16 -16.35 32.00 -0.54
C ALA A 16 -16.61 31.39 -1.92
N THR A 17 -17.42 30.33 -1.99
CA THR A 17 -17.74 29.57 -3.21
C THR A 17 -19.05 29.98 -3.86
N ALA A 18 -19.80 30.93 -3.28
CA ALA A 18 -21.08 31.42 -3.79
C ALA A 18 -21.00 32.00 -5.22
N ARG A 19 -19.87 32.63 -5.58
CA ARG A 19 -19.67 33.22 -6.91
C ARG A 19 -19.61 32.18 -8.03
N LEU A 20 -19.23 30.94 -7.71
CA LEU A 20 -19.17 29.83 -8.67
C LEU A 20 -20.57 29.30 -9.02
N LEU A 21 -21.59 29.56 -8.20
CA LEU A 21 -22.98 29.22 -8.48
C LEU A 21 -23.74 30.33 -9.21
N ALA A 22 -23.27 31.58 -9.13
CA ALA A 22 -23.90 32.75 -9.72
C ALA A 22 -23.58 32.94 -11.22
N ASN A 23 -22.47 32.35 -11.69
CA ASN A 23 -22.11 32.32 -13.10
C ASN A 23 -22.32 30.91 -13.65
N PRO A 24 -23.52 30.55 -14.12
CA PRO A 24 -23.60 29.52 -15.13
C PRO A 24 -22.87 30.10 -16.35
N THR A 25 -21.62 29.70 -16.58
CA THR A 25 -20.93 29.95 -17.85
C THR A 25 -21.88 29.41 -18.92
N THR A 26 -22.59 30.33 -19.56
CA THR A 26 -23.53 29.97 -20.61
C THR A 26 -22.65 29.42 -21.72
N PRO A 27 -22.80 28.15 -22.14
CA PRO A 27 -22.05 27.69 -23.30
C PRO A 27 -22.47 28.60 -24.46
N GLY A 28 -21.52 29.39 -24.95
CA GLY A 28 -21.75 30.23 -26.10
C GLY A 28 -22.17 29.34 -27.25
N THR A 29 -23.38 29.55 -27.77
CA THR A 29 -23.87 28.94 -29.00
C THR A 29 -23.11 29.57 -30.17
N GLY A 30 -21.84 29.21 -30.31
CA GLY A 30 -21.07 29.41 -31.53
C GLY A 30 -21.48 28.33 -32.50
N THR A 31 -22.23 28.69 -33.53
CA THR A 31 -22.42 27.86 -34.72
C THR A 31 -21.05 27.69 -35.39
N VAL A 32 -20.37 26.59 -35.08
CA VAL A 32 -19.24 26.10 -35.86
C VAL A 32 -19.80 25.09 -36.85
N THR A 33 -19.82 25.51 -38.12
CA THR A 33 -20.00 24.66 -39.29
C THR A 33 -19.02 23.50 -39.21
N ALA A 34 -19.50 22.29 -39.45
CA ALA A 34 -18.69 21.07 -39.43
C ALA A 34 -17.52 21.18 -40.40
N GLU A 35 -16.30 21.17 -39.86
CA GLU A 35 -15.08 20.81 -40.58
C GLU A 35 -14.19 19.99 -39.64
N ASP A 36 -14.05 18.73 -40.04
CA ASP A 36 -12.98 17.77 -39.78
C ASP A 36 -12.60 17.33 -38.35
N THR A 37 -12.68 16.02 -38.16
CA THR A 37 -12.28 15.25 -36.97
C THR A 37 -10.77 15.28 -36.76
N ALA A 38 -10.31 15.92 -35.68
CA ALA A 38 -8.96 15.74 -35.14
C ALA A 38 -8.96 15.82 -33.60
N ASP A 39 -8.85 14.65 -32.98
CA ASP A 39 -8.29 14.32 -31.65
C ASP A 39 -8.61 15.27 -30.46
N ASP A 40 -9.74 15.05 -29.80
CA ASP A 40 -10.10 15.70 -28.53
C ASP A 40 -9.41 14.99 -27.35
N ALA A 41 -8.08 15.12 -27.29
CA ALA A 41 -7.28 14.64 -26.18
C ALA A 41 -7.49 15.57 -24.97
N THR A 42 -8.33 15.15 -24.02
CA THR A 42 -8.49 15.87 -22.73
C THR A 42 -7.11 16.17 -22.14
N PRO A 43 -6.81 17.43 -21.74
CA PRO A 43 -5.50 17.78 -21.21
C PRO A 43 -5.10 16.89 -20.02
N PRO A 44 -3.80 16.58 -19.84
CA PRO A 44 -3.33 15.59 -18.86
C PRO A 44 -3.78 15.86 -17.42
N LEU A 45 -3.75 17.12 -16.97
CA LEU A 45 -4.12 17.48 -15.60
C LEU A 45 -5.63 17.26 -15.28
N PRO A 46 -6.58 17.78 -16.08
CA PRO A 46 -8.00 17.42 -15.94
C PRO A 46 -8.26 15.90 -15.96
N ARG A 47 -7.56 15.15 -16.81
CA ARG A 47 -7.67 13.68 -16.85
C ARG A 47 -7.21 13.04 -15.55
N ALA A 48 -6.07 13.48 -14.99
CA ALA A 48 -5.56 12.98 -13.71
C ALA A 48 -6.54 13.23 -12.56
N VAL A 49 -7.12 14.43 -12.50
CA VAL A 49 -8.12 14.79 -11.50
C VAL A 49 -9.38 13.94 -11.66
N ALA A 50 -9.87 13.75 -12.89
CA ALA A 50 -11.05 12.93 -13.16
C ALA A 50 -10.83 11.46 -12.74
N ALA A 51 -9.71 10.86 -13.13
CA ALA A 51 -9.36 9.49 -12.77
C ALA A 51 -9.24 9.32 -11.24
N HIS A 52 -8.67 10.30 -10.54
CA HIS A 52 -8.54 10.27 -9.09
C HIS A 52 -9.89 10.40 -8.36
N LEU A 53 -10.79 11.24 -8.86
CA LEU A 53 -12.14 11.40 -8.31
C LEU A 53 -12.98 10.15 -8.54
N GLU A 54 -12.90 9.56 -9.73
CA GLU A 54 -13.58 8.29 -10.03
C GLU A 54 -13.08 7.20 -9.08
N LEU A 55 -11.76 7.04 -8.97
CA LEU A 55 -11.12 6.08 -8.07
C LEU A 55 -11.57 6.25 -6.61
N SER A 56 -11.67 7.49 -6.14
CA SER A 56 -12.10 7.82 -4.76
C SER A 56 -13.60 7.61 -4.52
N SER A 57 -14.41 7.59 -5.58
CA SER A 57 -15.86 7.40 -5.50
C SER A 57 -16.28 5.92 -5.45
N VAL A 58 -15.40 5.02 -5.88
CA VAL A 58 -15.67 3.58 -5.95
C VAL A 58 -15.36 2.92 -4.60
N ARG A 59 -16.31 2.13 -4.09
CA ARG A 59 -16.17 1.43 -2.80
C ARG A 59 -15.06 0.38 -2.78
N ALA A 60 -14.79 -0.24 -3.92
CA ALA A 60 -13.77 -1.26 -4.10
C ALA A 60 -13.00 -1.00 -5.41
N PRO A 61 -11.92 -0.20 -5.38
CA PRO A 61 -11.15 0.12 -6.57
C PRO A 61 -10.48 -1.13 -7.15
N THR A 62 -10.41 -1.19 -8.48
CA THR A 62 -9.72 -2.28 -9.18
C THR A 62 -8.24 -1.95 -9.35
N VAL A 63 -7.40 -2.97 -9.59
CA VAL A 63 -5.99 -2.77 -9.93
C VAL A 63 -5.83 -1.90 -11.18
N ALA A 64 -6.72 -2.07 -12.18
CA ALA A 64 -6.69 -1.30 -13.42
C ALA A 64 -7.02 0.18 -13.21
N SER A 65 -8.11 0.49 -12.50
CA SER A 65 -8.49 1.89 -12.19
C SER A 65 -7.44 2.58 -11.32
N PHE A 66 -6.81 1.83 -10.40
CA PHE A 66 -5.72 2.35 -9.58
C PHE A 66 -4.47 2.68 -10.40
N ALA A 67 -4.08 1.78 -11.30
CA ALA A 67 -2.95 1.99 -12.21
C ALA A 67 -3.19 3.16 -13.17
N GLU A 68 -4.42 3.32 -13.68
CA GLU A 68 -4.78 4.44 -14.55
C GLU A 68 -4.68 5.78 -13.84
N ALA A 69 -5.16 5.88 -12.59
CA ALA A 69 -5.05 7.12 -11.83
C ALA A 69 -3.58 7.50 -11.56
N VAL A 70 -2.72 6.54 -11.22
CA VAL A 70 -1.28 6.78 -11.02
C VAL A 70 -0.64 7.26 -12.32
N ALA A 71 -0.89 6.56 -13.43
CA ALA A 71 -0.33 6.92 -14.73
C ALA A 71 -0.81 8.30 -15.22
N ALA A 72 -2.07 8.65 -14.98
CA ALA A 72 -2.62 9.95 -15.33
C ALA A 72 -1.95 11.08 -14.54
N TRP A 73 -1.68 10.89 -13.25
CA TRP A 73 -0.93 11.86 -12.45
C TRP A 73 0.52 12.00 -12.87
N ASP A 74 1.20 10.90 -13.17
CA ASP A 74 2.57 10.94 -13.69
C ASP A 74 2.63 11.70 -15.02
N ALA A 75 1.68 11.44 -15.93
CA ALA A 75 1.56 12.18 -17.19
C ALA A 75 1.28 13.67 -16.97
N ALA A 76 0.36 14.02 -16.06
CA ALA A 76 0.01 15.41 -15.77
C ALA A 76 1.16 16.23 -15.19
N LEU A 77 1.97 15.65 -14.30
CA LEU A 77 3.07 16.37 -13.66
C LEU A 77 4.31 16.50 -14.55
N LEU A 78 4.46 15.59 -15.53
CA LEU A 78 5.53 15.64 -16.53
C LEU A 78 5.14 16.42 -17.79
N ASP A 79 3.88 16.83 -17.91
CA ASP A 79 3.37 17.56 -19.07
C ASP A 79 3.89 19.01 -19.12
N GLY A 80 4.44 19.39 -20.27
CA GLY A 80 5.07 20.70 -20.48
C GLY A 80 4.06 21.84 -20.46
N ASP A 81 2.83 21.62 -20.94
CA ASP A 81 1.78 22.64 -20.94
C ASP A 81 1.29 22.90 -19.51
N THR A 82 1.16 21.84 -18.71
CA THR A 82 0.86 21.94 -17.27
C THR A 82 1.94 22.70 -16.53
N GLN A 83 3.22 22.43 -16.80
CA GLN A 83 4.34 23.18 -16.20
C GLN A 83 4.36 24.64 -16.63
N THR A 84 4.08 24.92 -17.90
CA THR A 84 4.00 26.29 -18.44
C THR A 84 2.86 27.06 -17.79
N TRP A 85 1.69 26.43 -17.62
CA TRP A 85 0.56 27.03 -16.93
C TRP A 85 0.89 27.34 -15.46
N LEU A 86 1.54 26.42 -14.75
CA LEU A 86 1.98 26.64 -13.36
C LEU A 86 3.00 27.78 -13.27
N ALA A 87 3.95 27.86 -14.20
CA ALA A 87 4.94 28.94 -14.24
C ALA A 87 4.30 30.31 -14.47
N ARG A 88 3.36 30.39 -15.42
CA ARG A 88 2.57 31.61 -15.64
C ARG A 88 1.80 31.98 -14.38
N ARG A 89 1.18 31.00 -13.71
CA ARG A 89 0.40 31.25 -12.50
C ARG A 89 1.28 31.70 -11.33
N ALA A 90 2.49 31.17 -11.21
CA ALA A 90 3.46 31.59 -10.21
C ALA A 90 3.86 33.06 -10.42
N LEU A 91 4.12 33.48 -11.67
CA LEU A 91 4.40 34.88 -12.00
C LEU A 91 3.22 35.81 -11.68
N GLU A 92 1.99 35.41 -12.01
CA GLU A 92 0.78 36.18 -11.70
C GLU A 92 0.54 36.36 -10.20
N LEU A 93 1.14 35.51 -9.36
CA LEU A 93 1.01 35.53 -7.91
C LEU A 93 2.25 36.12 -7.20
N ASP A 94 3.21 36.68 -7.95
CA ASP A 94 4.52 37.13 -7.44
C ASP A 94 5.20 36.06 -6.56
N ALA A 95 5.07 34.80 -6.95
CA ALA A 95 5.61 33.68 -6.19
C ALA A 95 7.15 33.65 -6.26
N PRO A 96 7.84 33.17 -5.21
CA PRO A 96 9.30 33.12 -5.20
C PRO A 96 9.86 32.15 -6.25
N GLU A 97 11.13 32.33 -6.61
CA GLU A 97 11.85 31.40 -7.47
C GLU A 97 11.77 29.96 -6.93
N GLY A 98 11.57 29.00 -7.83
CA GLY A 98 11.38 27.58 -7.49
C GLY A 98 9.99 27.23 -6.93
N ALA A 99 9.03 28.15 -6.90
CA ALA A 99 7.66 27.86 -6.45
C ALA A 99 6.97 26.77 -7.29
N VAL A 100 7.24 26.73 -8.60
CA VAL A 100 6.66 25.71 -9.51
C VAL A 100 7.15 24.30 -9.15
N ASP A 101 8.47 24.11 -9.03
CA ASP A 101 9.07 22.82 -8.66
C ASP A 101 8.63 22.36 -7.27
N ARG A 102 8.45 23.32 -6.35
CA ARG A 102 7.90 23.02 -5.03
C ARG A 102 6.44 22.58 -5.13
N ALA A 103 5.60 23.30 -5.87
CA ALA A 103 4.20 22.95 -6.06
C ALA A 103 4.03 21.57 -6.71
N ILE A 104 4.81 21.25 -7.75
CA ILE A 104 4.80 19.92 -8.38
C ILE A 104 5.17 18.83 -7.38
N ARG A 105 6.23 19.03 -6.58
CA ARG A 105 6.63 18.07 -5.55
C ARG A 105 5.58 17.93 -4.46
N ASP A 106 5.00 19.02 -3.99
CA ASP A 106 3.98 19.02 -2.94
C ASP A 106 2.70 18.31 -3.41
N VAL A 107 2.28 18.54 -4.66
CA VAL A 107 1.15 17.82 -5.28
C VAL A 107 1.49 16.33 -5.45
N ALA A 108 2.66 16.00 -5.99
CA ALA A 108 3.09 14.61 -6.15
C ALA A 108 3.09 13.88 -4.80
N GLN A 109 3.59 14.51 -3.74
CA GLN A 109 3.61 13.97 -2.39
C GLN A 109 2.20 13.76 -1.84
N ALA A 110 1.33 14.78 -1.92
CA ALA A 110 -0.04 14.70 -1.42
C ALA A 110 -0.85 13.60 -2.14
N VAL A 111 -0.73 13.52 -3.46
CA VAL A 111 -1.38 12.48 -4.28
C VAL A 111 -0.81 11.10 -3.92
N THR A 112 0.50 10.98 -3.76
CA THR A 112 1.14 9.71 -3.35
C THR A 112 0.62 9.24 -1.99
N ASP A 113 0.49 10.14 -1.02
CA ASP A 113 0.02 9.79 0.32
C ASP A 113 -1.44 9.34 0.33
N GLU A 114 -2.32 10.01 -0.44
CA GLU A 114 -3.72 9.59 -0.58
C GLU A 114 -3.84 8.25 -1.32
N LEU A 115 -3.10 8.05 -2.42
CA LEU A 115 -3.10 6.79 -3.15
C LEU A 115 -2.52 5.64 -2.32
N ALA A 116 -1.53 5.90 -1.46
CA ALA A 116 -0.99 4.89 -0.54
C ALA A 116 -2.04 4.45 0.48
N LYS A 117 -2.79 5.39 1.09
CA LYS A 117 -3.89 5.06 2.02
C LYS A 117 -4.95 4.21 1.34
N LEU A 118 -5.32 4.55 0.11
CA LEU A 118 -6.31 3.80 -0.66
C LEU A 118 -5.82 2.39 -0.99
N ALA A 119 -4.55 2.26 -1.41
CA ALA A 119 -3.94 0.98 -1.72
C ALA A 119 -3.89 0.07 -0.50
N ASP A 120 -3.54 0.59 0.68
CA ASP A 120 -3.52 -0.18 1.93
C ASP A 120 -4.94 -0.59 2.34
N ALA A 121 -5.93 0.30 2.24
CA ALA A 121 -7.33 0.00 2.55
C ALA A 121 -7.94 -1.06 1.62
N SER A 122 -7.45 -1.15 0.37
CA SER A 122 -7.96 -2.05 -0.66
C SER A 122 -7.04 -3.23 -0.98
N ALA A 123 -5.95 -3.41 -0.20
CA ALA A 123 -4.90 -4.41 -0.41
C ALA A 123 -4.30 -4.43 -1.84
N LEU A 124 -4.15 -3.25 -2.46
CA LEU A 124 -3.61 -3.11 -3.82
C LEU A 124 -2.09 -3.00 -3.83
N GLY A 125 -1.44 -3.63 -4.81
CA GLY A 125 -0.01 -3.49 -5.07
C GLY A 125 0.36 -2.13 -5.68
N ALA A 126 1.66 -1.82 -5.74
CA ALA A 126 2.14 -0.68 -6.50
C ALA A 126 2.00 -0.98 -8.01
N PRO A 127 1.36 -0.11 -8.81
CA PRO A 127 1.28 -0.31 -10.24
C PRO A 127 2.66 -0.09 -10.88
N ALA A 128 2.88 -0.73 -12.04
CA ALA A 128 4.05 -0.48 -12.85
C ALA A 128 3.88 0.88 -13.56
N SER A 129 4.31 1.96 -12.90
CA SER A 129 4.40 3.29 -13.48
C SER A 129 5.83 3.83 -13.36
N ARG A 130 6.22 4.69 -14.29
CA ARG A 130 7.53 5.37 -14.30
C ARG A 130 7.28 6.87 -14.31
N GLY A 131 7.25 7.44 -13.12
CA GLY A 131 6.99 8.85 -12.91
C GLY A 131 7.06 9.20 -11.42
N PRO A 132 6.99 10.50 -11.09
CA PRO A 132 7.21 10.98 -9.73
C PRO A 132 6.24 10.37 -8.71
N VAL A 133 4.97 10.18 -9.07
CA VAL A 133 3.94 9.58 -8.21
C VAL A 133 4.10 8.07 -8.16
N GLY A 134 4.23 7.40 -9.31
CA GLY A 134 4.42 5.95 -9.37
C GLY A 134 5.61 5.45 -8.56
N ASP A 135 6.77 6.07 -8.74
CA ASP A 135 8.00 5.67 -8.06
C ASP A 135 7.94 5.96 -6.56
N ALA A 136 7.38 7.11 -6.17
CA ALA A 136 7.21 7.47 -4.77
C ALA A 136 6.22 6.54 -4.06
N LEU A 137 5.10 6.21 -4.72
CA LEU A 137 4.10 5.28 -4.23
C LEU A 137 4.67 3.87 -4.05
N ALA A 138 5.41 3.36 -5.04
CA ALA A 138 6.04 2.05 -4.95
C ALA A 138 7.02 1.97 -3.77
N ARG A 139 7.85 3.01 -3.58
CA ARG A 139 8.71 3.12 -2.40
C ARG A 139 7.89 3.17 -1.12
N ARG A 140 6.86 4.02 -1.04
CA ARG A 140 6.04 4.24 0.17
C ARG A 140 5.35 2.96 0.62
N LEU A 141 4.72 2.23 -0.31
CA LEU A 141 4.03 0.98 -0.03
C LEU A 141 5.00 -0.12 0.41
N ARG A 142 6.17 -0.22 -0.23
CA ARG A 142 7.20 -1.19 0.18
C ARG A 142 7.69 -0.93 1.61
N HIS A 143 8.07 0.30 1.94
CA HIS A 143 8.53 0.64 3.29
C HIS A 143 7.40 0.45 4.32
N GLY A 144 6.20 0.96 4.05
CA GLY A 144 5.07 0.82 4.97
C GLY A 144 4.71 -0.63 5.28
N ARG A 145 4.76 -1.52 4.28
CA ARG A 145 4.53 -2.96 4.47
C ARG A 145 5.64 -3.60 5.28
N LEU A 146 6.90 -3.28 4.98
CA LEU A 146 8.04 -3.82 5.73
C LEU A 146 7.97 -3.40 7.20
N ASP A 147 7.76 -2.11 7.47
CA ASP A 147 7.60 -1.57 8.83
C ASP A 147 6.43 -2.23 9.59
N ALA A 148 5.31 -2.46 8.90
CA ALA A 148 4.15 -3.12 9.49
C ALA A 148 4.43 -4.58 9.86
N LEU A 149 5.12 -5.33 8.99
CA LEU A 149 5.55 -6.70 9.26
C LEU A 149 6.55 -6.72 10.42
N GLU A 150 7.58 -5.88 10.38
CA GLU A 150 8.60 -5.81 11.41
C GLU A 150 8.01 -5.49 12.77
N SER A 151 7.09 -4.53 12.81
CA SER A 151 6.34 -4.17 14.00
C SER A 151 5.44 -5.32 14.48
N GLY A 152 4.78 -6.04 13.56
CA GLY A 152 3.96 -7.21 13.86
C GLY A 152 4.74 -8.33 14.52
N PHE A 153 5.85 -8.75 13.91
CA PHE A 153 6.74 -9.78 14.45
C PHE A 153 7.40 -9.35 15.76
N SER A 154 7.80 -8.09 15.89
CA SER A 154 8.39 -7.57 17.14
C SER A 154 7.37 -7.56 18.28
N ARG A 155 6.15 -7.09 18.04
CA ARG A 155 5.07 -7.15 19.05
C ARG A 155 4.77 -8.58 19.45
N TRP A 156 4.73 -9.49 18.47
CA TRP A 156 4.46 -10.90 18.70
C TRP A 156 5.52 -11.55 19.59
N GLU A 157 6.81 -11.35 19.29
CA GLU A 157 7.91 -11.89 20.08
C GLU A 157 8.04 -11.21 21.45
N ASN A 158 7.84 -9.90 21.55
CA ASN A 158 8.03 -9.16 22.80
C ASN A 158 7.09 -9.63 23.93
N ARG A 159 5.92 -10.19 23.58
CA ARG A 159 4.98 -10.69 24.59
C ARG A 159 5.55 -11.76 25.51
N ARG A 160 6.51 -12.56 25.05
CA ARG A 160 7.14 -13.57 25.89
C ARG A 160 7.93 -12.95 27.05
N HIS A 161 8.42 -11.72 26.86
CA HIS A 161 9.18 -10.98 27.87
C HIS A 161 8.28 -10.19 28.82
N THR A 162 7.12 -9.72 28.33
CA THR A 162 6.19 -8.89 29.12
C THR A 162 5.24 -9.69 30.02
N GLY A 163 5.37 -11.02 30.06
CA GLY A 163 4.51 -11.90 30.87
C GLY A 163 3.05 -11.95 30.39
N SER A 164 2.74 -11.39 29.22
CA SER A 164 1.39 -11.34 28.64
C SER A 164 1.06 -12.64 27.90
N VAL A 165 1.11 -13.74 28.66
CA VAL A 165 0.89 -15.10 28.19
C VAL A 165 -0.56 -15.28 27.73
N ARG A 166 -0.76 -15.60 26.45
CA ARG A 166 -2.09 -15.87 25.88
C ARG A 166 -2.53 -17.32 26.05
N ALA A 167 -3.83 -17.57 25.97
CA ALA A 167 -4.33 -18.93 25.81
C ALA A 167 -3.81 -19.53 24.48
N PRO A 168 -3.58 -20.85 24.40
CA PRO A 168 -2.94 -21.47 23.22
C PRO A 168 -3.68 -21.20 21.90
N ILE A 169 -5.02 -21.21 21.94
CA ILE A 169 -5.85 -20.93 20.75
C ILE A 169 -5.70 -19.48 20.26
N ASP A 170 -5.50 -18.54 21.16
CA ASP A 170 -5.32 -17.13 20.80
C ASP A 170 -3.92 -16.85 20.28
N GLU A 171 -2.91 -17.58 20.80
CA GLU A 171 -1.56 -17.59 20.24
C GLU A 171 -1.56 -18.14 18.82
N TRP A 172 -2.30 -19.22 18.57
CA TRP A 172 -2.49 -19.79 17.23
C TRP A 172 -3.18 -18.81 16.28
N ARG A 173 -4.27 -18.17 16.70
CA ARG A 173 -5.01 -17.19 15.88
C ARG A 173 -4.12 -16.02 15.48
N GLU A 174 -3.31 -15.53 16.41
CA GLU A 174 -2.39 -14.43 16.13
C GLU A 174 -1.28 -14.85 15.18
N TRP A 175 -0.70 -16.03 15.37
CA TRP A 175 0.26 -16.61 14.43
C TRP A 175 -0.33 -16.69 13.01
N VAL A 176 -1.55 -17.23 12.87
CA VAL A 176 -2.24 -17.32 11.57
C VAL A 176 -2.46 -15.93 10.95
N ALA A 177 -2.88 -14.94 11.75
CA ALA A 177 -3.07 -13.58 11.27
C ALA A 177 -1.75 -12.93 10.82
N LEU A 178 -0.66 -13.13 11.55
CA LEU A 178 0.67 -12.61 11.21
C LEU A 178 1.20 -13.25 9.92
N ARG A 179 1.04 -14.57 9.77
CA ARG A 179 1.39 -15.29 8.54
C ARG A 179 0.57 -14.77 7.35
N ALA A 180 -0.74 -14.61 7.51
CA ALA A 180 -1.59 -14.08 6.44
C ALA A 180 -1.19 -12.64 6.03
N ALA A 181 -0.79 -11.80 6.99
CA ALA A 181 -0.27 -10.47 6.70
C ALA A 181 1.07 -10.52 5.93
N TYR A 182 1.97 -11.44 6.31
CA TYR A 182 3.21 -11.69 5.58
C TYR A 182 2.94 -12.15 4.14
N ASP A 183 2.08 -13.14 3.96
CA ASP A 183 1.72 -13.68 2.64
C ASP A 183 1.10 -12.60 1.73
N ALA A 184 0.22 -11.76 2.29
CA ALA A 184 -0.38 -10.65 1.56
C ALA A 184 0.66 -9.60 1.15
N ALA A 185 1.57 -9.23 2.06
CA ALA A 185 2.63 -8.28 1.78
C ALA A 185 3.58 -8.82 0.70
N VAL A 186 4.02 -10.07 0.81
CA VAL A 186 4.89 -10.73 -0.17
C VAL A 186 4.21 -10.90 -1.52
N SER A 187 2.93 -11.24 -1.55
CA SER A 187 2.16 -11.30 -2.80
C SER A 187 2.12 -9.95 -3.51
N ALA A 188 2.02 -8.86 -2.75
CA ALA A 188 1.95 -7.50 -3.30
C ALA A 188 3.32 -6.86 -3.58
N GLY A 189 4.40 -7.32 -2.93
CA GLY A 189 5.77 -6.78 -3.07
C GLY A 189 6.75 -7.69 -3.82
N GLY A 190 6.35 -8.92 -4.13
CA GLY A 190 7.18 -9.90 -4.83
C GLY A 190 8.38 -10.41 -4.03
N LEU A 191 9.31 -11.04 -4.75
CA LEU A 191 10.49 -11.71 -4.18
C LEU A 191 11.44 -10.74 -3.45
N GLU A 192 11.57 -9.50 -3.91
CA GLU A 192 12.42 -8.50 -3.28
C GLU A 192 11.94 -8.18 -1.86
N LEU A 193 10.63 -7.89 -1.69
CA LEU A 193 10.05 -7.68 -0.36
C LEU A 193 10.19 -8.93 0.51
N ARG A 194 9.96 -10.13 -0.06
CA ARG A 194 10.13 -11.40 0.66
C ARG A 194 11.52 -11.53 1.26
N ARG A 195 12.57 -11.25 0.47
CA ARG A 195 13.97 -11.29 0.90
C ARG A 195 14.28 -10.24 1.98
N LEU A 196 13.68 -9.05 1.90
CA LEU A 196 13.85 -8.01 2.91
C LEU A 196 13.15 -8.35 4.23
N ALA A 197 11.94 -8.91 4.17
CA ALA A 197 11.13 -9.20 5.35
C ALA A 197 11.56 -10.50 6.06
N PHE A 198 12.10 -11.48 5.33
CA PHE A 198 12.42 -12.79 5.87
C PHE A 198 13.41 -12.78 7.04
N PRO A 199 14.57 -12.07 7.02
CA PRO A 199 15.53 -12.10 8.12
C PRO A 199 14.91 -11.73 9.48
N HIS A 200 14.04 -10.72 9.50
CA HIS A 200 13.35 -10.31 10.72
C HIS A 200 12.29 -11.32 11.16
N ALA A 201 11.48 -11.81 10.21
CA ALA A 201 10.49 -12.85 10.48
C ALA A 201 11.14 -14.14 11.00
N TYR A 202 12.29 -14.53 10.44
CA TYR A 202 13.08 -15.68 10.86
C TYR A 202 13.65 -15.51 12.27
N SER A 203 14.26 -14.36 12.56
CA SER A 203 14.80 -14.07 13.89
C SER A 203 13.69 -14.15 14.95
N LYS A 204 12.58 -13.43 14.75
CA LYS A 204 11.46 -13.39 15.71
C LYS A 204 10.70 -14.72 15.78
N GLY A 205 10.48 -15.37 14.65
CA GLY A 205 9.79 -16.66 14.54
C GLY A 205 10.55 -17.80 15.20
N THR A 206 11.84 -17.95 14.92
CA THR A 206 12.68 -18.97 15.57
C THR A 206 12.70 -18.78 17.08
N SER A 207 12.85 -17.54 17.51
CA SER A 207 12.84 -17.14 18.91
C SER A 207 11.52 -17.50 19.63
N MET A 208 10.37 -17.28 18.98
CA MET A 208 9.05 -17.67 19.48
C MET A 208 8.84 -19.18 19.46
N ALA A 209 9.26 -19.88 18.41
CA ALA A 209 9.16 -21.33 18.31
C ALA A 209 9.91 -22.03 19.45
N VAL A 210 11.12 -21.58 19.76
CA VAL A 210 11.93 -22.10 20.88
C VAL A 210 11.25 -21.86 22.23
N TRP A 211 10.68 -20.67 22.46
CA TRP A 211 9.95 -20.36 23.69
C TRP A 211 8.70 -21.22 23.85
N LEU A 212 7.91 -21.38 22.78
CA LEU A 212 6.72 -22.23 22.78
C LEU A 212 7.06 -23.69 23.09
N TRP A 213 8.17 -24.19 22.54
CA TRP A 213 8.66 -25.53 22.80
C TRP A 213 9.12 -25.70 24.26
N ASN A 214 10.11 -24.91 24.69
CA ASN A 214 10.82 -25.11 25.95
C ASN A 214 10.03 -24.65 27.18
N SER A 215 9.25 -23.57 27.06
CA SER A 215 8.59 -22.93 28.20
C SER A 215 7.10 -23.23 28.27
N ARG A 216 6.46 -23.48 27.13
CA ARG A 216 5.00 -23.66 27.08
C ARG A 216 4.52 -25.06 26.74
N ASN A 217 5.41 -25.96 26.30
CA ASN A 217 5.05 -27.29 25.78
C ASN A 217 4.05 -27.22 24.60
N GLU A 218 4.03 -26.12 23.85
CA GLU A 218 3.15 -25.89 22.69
C GLU A 218 3.82 -26.40 21.41
N TYR A 219 4.12 -27.70 21.40
CA TYR A 219 4.95 -28.34 20.37
C TYR A 219 4.36 -28.24 18.97
N ALA A 220 3.03 -28.36 18.84
CA ALA A 220 2.36 -28.28 17.55
C ALA A 220 2.51 -26.89 16.90
N LEU A 221 2.37 -25.81 17.68
CA LEU A 221 2.54 -24.44 17.19
C LEU A 221 4.01 -24.13 16.89
N SER A 222 4.92 -24.53 17.78
CA SER A 222 6.37 -24.39 17.54
C SER A 222 6.81 -25.08 16.24
N HIS A 223 6.33 -26.29 16.00
CA HIS A 223 6.59 -27.03 14.77
C HIS A 223 5.97 -26.35 13.54
N ALA A 224 4.72 -25.86 13.64
CA ALA A 224 4.07 -25.14 12.55
C ALA A 224 4.84 -23.87 12.13
N ILE A 225 5.36 -23.12 13.10
CA ILE A 225 6.22 -21.96 12.84
C ILE A 225 7.53 -22.40 12.17
N SER A 226 8.18 -23.44 12.69
CA SER A 226 9.45 -23.95 12.13
C SER A 226 9.30 -24.45 10.69
N LYS A 227 8.19 -25.11 10.38
CA LYS A 227 7.87 -25.57 9.03
C LYS A 227 7.64 -24.39 8.07
N TRP A 228 6.85 -23.41 8.50
CA TRP A 228 6.66 -22.21 7.69
C TRP A 228 7.98 -21.46 7.45
N LEU A 229 8.83 -21.31 8.46
CA LEU A 229 10.15 -20.71 8.31
C LEU A 229 11.04 -21.48 7.34
N LEU A 230 10.95 -22.81 7.30
CA LEU A 230 11.66 -23.64 6.33
C LEU A 230 11.19 -23.35 4.89
N ASP A 231 9.87 -23.31 4.68
CA ASP A 231 9.29 -23.01 3.37
C ASP A 231 9.71 -21.62 2.88
N GLU A 232 9.74 -20.63 3.78
CA GLU A 232 10.22 -19.28 3.48
C GLU A 232 11.73 -19.24 3.19
N ALA A 233 12.55 -19.93 3.99
CA ALA A 233 14.00 -20.01 3.80
C ALA A 233 14.36 -20.62 2.43
N LEU A 234 13.63 -21.68 2.03
CA LEU A 234 13.75 -22.28 0.70
C LEU A 234 13.38 -21.29 -0.41
N ALA A 235 12.33 -20.51 -0.23
CA ALA A 235 11.88 -19.55 -1.22
C ALA A 235 12.84 -18.35 -1.39
N VAL A 236 13.49 -17.89 -0.32
CA VAL A 236 14.48 -16.80 -0.40
C VAL A 236 15.89 -17.28 -0.72
N GLY A 237 16.19 -18.57 -0.51
CA GLY A 237 17.48 -19.20 -0.74
C GLY A 237 18.48 -19.03 0.42
N ASP A 238 18.01 -18.97 1.66
CA ASP A 238 18.86 -18.80 2.85
C ASP A 238 19.34 -20.16 3.39
N ALA A 239 20.59 -20.53 3.08
CA ALA A 239 21.13 -21.85 3.36
C ALA A 239 21.22 -22.16 4.88
N GLU A 240 21.57 -21.16 5.70
CA GLU A 240 21.71 -21.33 7.14
C GLU A 240 20.34 -21.55 7.79
N ALA A 241 19.36 -20.73 7.41
CA ALA A 241 17.98 -20.89 7.89
C ALA A 241 17.38 -22.24 7.44
N ILE A 242 17.64 -22.67 6.20
CA ILE A 242 17.23 -24.00 5.70
C ILE A 242 17.78 -25.11 6.59
N GLU A 243 19.09 -25.10 6.89
CA GLU A 243 19.71 -26.12 7.72
C GLU A 243 19.08 -26.18 9.12
N LEU A 244 18.96 -25.02 9.78
CA LEU A 244 18.43 -24.95 11.14
C LEU A 244 16.96 -25.37 11.20
N CYS A 245 16.11 -24.83 10.32
CA CYS A 245 14.70 -25.17 10.29
C CYS A 245 14.46 -26.63 9.91
N THR A 246 15.30 -27.21 9.04
CA THR A 246 15.25 -28.66 8.73
C THR A 246 15.50 -29.49 9.98
N ARG A 247 16.48 -29.14 10.81
CA ARG A 247 16.72 -29.82 12.09
C ARG A 247 15.54 -29.68 13.03
N ASN A 248 14.98 -28.48 13.17
CA ASN A 248 13.83 -28.24 14.04
C ASN A 248 12.58 -29.01 13.60
N CYS A 249 12.36 -29.15 12.29
CA CYS A 249 11.23 -29.92 11.75
C CYS A 249 11.38 -31.45 11.98
N ARG A 250 12.58 -31.95 12.25
CA ARG A 250 12.82 -33.37 12.55
C ARG A 250 12.55 -33.74 14.01
N LEU A 251 12.36 -32.75 14.89
CA LEU A 251 12.01 -33.00 16.29
C LEU A 251 10.64 -33.70 16.36
N SER A 252 10.56 -34.78 17.14
CA SER A 252 9.31 -35.50 17.36
C SER A 252 8.32 -34.61 18.10
N VAL A 253 7.14 -34.40 17.53
CA VAL A 253 6.07 -33.64 18.19
C VAL A 253 5.28 -34.63 19.06
N PRO A 254 5.32 -34.50 20.41
CA PRO A 254 4.51 -35.34 21.28
C PRO A 254 3.05 -34.96 21.08
N THR A 255 2.23 -35.87 20.57
CA THR A 255 0.78 -35.66 20.48
C THR A 255 0.06 -36.54 21.50
N ARG A 256 -1.17 -36.19 21.87
CA ARG A 256 -2.04 -37.04 22.71
C ARG A 256 -2.28 -38.44 22.12
N MET A 257 -1.94 -38.67 20.85
CA MET A 257 -2.05 -39.97 20.16
C MET A 257 -0.70 -40.68 19.95
N GLY A 258 0.40 -40.18 20.52
CA GLY A 258 1.76 -40.71 20.34
C GLY A 258 2.68 -39.76 19.54
N ASP A 259 3.95 -40.15 19.38
CA ASP A 259 4.94 -39.37 18.64
C ASP A 259 4.66 -39.42 17.13
N VAL A 260 4.35 -38.27 16.54
CA VAL A 260 4.28 -38.14 15.08
C VAL A 260 5.67 -37.72 14.58
N LYS A 261 6.36 -38.64 13.91
CA LYS A 261 7.55 -38.30 13.12
C LYS A 261 7.08 -37.80 11.75
N THR A 262 7.33 -36.53 11.46
CA THR A 262 7.07 -35.97 10.13
C THR A 262 8.21 -36.39 9.20
N THR A 263 7.96 -37.34 8.30
CA THR A 263 8.84 -37.61 7.15
C THR A 263 8.81 -36.40 6.22
N LEU A 264 9.94 -35.71 6.11
CA LEU A 264 10.22 -34.64 5.14
C LEU A 264 10.42 -35.23 3.74
#